data_AF-A0A9D1FRQ7-F1
#
_entry.id   AF-A0A9D1FRQ7-F1
#
_cell.length_a   1.000
_cell.length_b   1.000
_cell.length_c   1.000
_cell.angle_alpha   90.00
_cell.angle_beta   90.00
_cell.angle_gamma   90.00
#
_symmetry.space_group_name_H-M   'P 1'
#
loop_
_entity.id
_entity.type
_entity.pdbx_description
1 polymer ?
#
loop_
_entity_poly.entity_id
_entity_poly.type
_entity_poly.pdbx_seq_one_letter_code
_entity_poly.pdbx_strand_id
1 'polypeptide(L)'
;MRIANEILMFFRAGKKSAQDISMNEAIESDKDGNALTLSDVLASEDNICDNLEAKIRAEHLHRFLARSLTPRERQVVELRYGLCNRPPLTQREVADRLAISRSYVSRIEKKALGILRREFEREAKGCAGGTKLF
;
A
#
# COMPACT_ATOMS: atom_id res chain seq x y z
N MET A 1 -54.43 21.82 -9.36
CA MET A 1 -53.12 21.48 -9.97
C MET A 1 -52.07 20.94 -8.97
N ARG A 2 -52.39 20.70 -7.67
CA ARG A 2 -51.41 20.17 -6.69
C ARG A 2 -51.28 18.64 -6.68
N ILE A 3 -52.42 17.94 -6.73
CA ILE A 3 -52.49 16.47 -6.59
C ILE A 3 -51.69 15.74 -7.68
N ALA A 4 -51.79 16.17 -8.94
CA ALA A 4 -51.06 15.54 -10.04
C ALA A 4 -49.54 15.67 -9.92
N ASN A 5 -49.05 16.77 -9.35
CA ASN A 5 -47.62 17.01 -9.16
C ASN A 5 -47.04 16.16 -8.02
N GLU A 6 -47.82 15.96 -6.96
CA GLU A 6 -47.47 15.06 -5.84
C GLU A 6 -47.42 13.59 -6.28
N ILE A 7 -48.38 13.14 -7.10
CA ILE A 7 -48.37 11.78 -7.67
C ILE A 7 -47.12 11.60 -8.57
N LEU A 8 -46.79 12.59 -9.39
CA LEU A 8 -45.58 12.58 -10.22
C LEU A 8 -44.29 12.54 -9.39
N MET A 9 -44.24 13.24 -8.26
CA MET A 9 -43.10 13.21 -7.34
C MET A 9 -42.95 11.85 -6.65
N PHE A 10 -44.05 11.20 -6.26
CA PHE A 10 -44.04 9.86 -5.68
C PHE A 10 -43.45 8.81 -6.64
N PHE A 11 -43.89 8.80 -7.90
CA PHE A 11 -43.32 7.89 -8.90
C PHE A 11 -41.87 8.20 -9.28
N ARG A 12 -41.46 9.48 -9.26
CA ARG A 12 -40.06 9.89 -9.46
C ARG A 12 -39.15 9.47 -8.30
N ALA A 13 -39.65 9.52 -7.07
CA ALA A 13 -38.95 9.02 -5.90
C ALA A 13 -38.82 7.50 -5.93
N GLY A 14 -39.89 6.77 -6.29
CA GLY A 14 -39.86 5.31 -6.45
C GLY A 14 -38.88 4.82 -7.53
N LYS A 15 -38.75 5.54 -8.65
CA LYS A 15 -37.74 5.23 -9.69
C LYS A 15 -36.29 5.42 -9.23
N LYS A 16 -36.03 6.29 -8.25
CA LYS A 16 -34.66 6.50 -7.74
C LYS A 16 -34.14 5.30 -6.95
N SER A 17 -35.02 4.55 -6.29
CA SER A 17 -34.66 3.37 -5.48
C SER A 17 -35.06 2.03 -6.11
N ALA A 18 -35.64 2.05 -7.32
CA ALA A 18 -36.05 0.83 -8.02
C ALA A 18 -34.87 -0.08 -8.45
N GLN A 19 -33.63 0.39 -8.32
CA GLN A 19 -32.40 -0.39 -8.58
C GLN A 19 -31.54 -0.58 -7.32
N ASP A 20 -32.01 -0.17 -6.14
CA ASP A 20 -31.28 -0.40 -4.90
C ASP A 20 -31.47 -1.86 -4.46
N ILE A 21 -30.37 -2.61 -4.36
CA ILE A 21 -30.36 -4.01 -3.93
C ILE A 21 -29.71 -4.07 -2.55
N SER A 22 -30.28 -4.85 -1.63
CA SER A 22 -29.70 -5.02 -0.30
C SER A 22 -28.50 -5.96 -0.37
N MET A 23 -27.38 -5.60 0.28
CA MET A 23 -26.20 -6.47 0.32
C MET A 23 -26.45 -7.80 1.04
N ASN A 24 -27.44 -7.83 1.95
CA ASN A 24 -27.84 -9.02 2.69
C ASN A 24 -28.93 -9.83 1.97
N GLU A 25 -29.25 -9.48 0.72
CA GLU A 25 -30.24 -10.22 -0.06
C GLU A 25 -29.68 -11.57 -0.48
N ALA A 26 -30.48 -12.62 -0.26
CA ALA A 26 -30.13 -14.00 -0.59
C ALA A 26 -30.19 -14.20 -2.12
N ILE A 27 -29.06 -14.58 -2.71
CA ILE A 27 -28.96 -14.93 -4.13
C ILE A 27 -29.31 -16.40 -4.34
N GLU A 28 -28.85 -17.26 -3.43
CA GLU A 28 -29.04 -18.70 -3.49
C GLU A 28 -29.30 -19.24 -2.09
N SER A 29 -30.09 -20.30 -1.95
CA SER A 29 -30.40 -20.93 -0.67
C SER A 29 -30.20 -22.43 -0.79
N ASP A 30 -29.30 -22.99 0.02
CA ASP A 30 -29.11 -24.43 0.08
C ASP A 30 -30.27 -25.10 0.85
N LYS A 31 -30.44 -26.40 0.66
CA LYS A 31 -31.48 -27.24 1.30
C LYS A 31 -31.38 -27.25 2.83
N ASP A 32 -30.23 -26.89 3.38
CA ASP A 32 -29.96 -26.78 4.82
C ASP A 32 -30.23 -25.37 5.39
N GLY A 33 -30.75 -24.43 4.58
CA GLY A 33 -31.21 -23.11 5.05
C GLY A 33 -30.12 -22.03 5.14
N ASN A 34 -28.89 -22.32 4.70
CA ASN A 34 -27.86 -21.31 4.53
C ASN A 34 -28.09 -20.55 3.21
N ALA A 35 -28.34 -19.24 3.33
CA ALA A 35 -28.51 -18.36 2.19
C ALA A 35 -27.17 -17.69 1.82
N LEU A 36 -26.74 -17.88 0.58
CA LEU A 36 -25.62 -17.15 -0.01
C LEU A 36 -26.09 -15.72 -0.30
N THR A 37 -25.47 -14.72 0.31
CA THR A 37 -25.83 -13.31 0.12
C THR A 37 -24.96 -12.61 -0.91
N LEU A 38 -25.40 -11.46 -1.41
CA LEU A 38 -24.59 -10.64 -2.30
C LEU A 38 -23.25 -10.23 -1.67
N SER A 39 -23.23 -9.94 -0.36
CA SER A 39 -21.98 -9.70 0.38
C SER A 39 -20.97 -10.85 0.33
N ASP A 40 -21.42 -12.11 0.23
CA ASP A 40 -20.52 -13.27 0.23
C ASP A 40 -19.83 -13.50 -1.12
N VAL A 41 -20.43 -12.99 -2.20
CA VAL A 41 -19.95 -13.16 -3.58
C VAL A 41 -19.12 -11.97 -4.05
N LEU A 42 -19.34 -10.79 -3.45
CA LEU A 42 -18.59 -9.59 -3.77
C LEU A 42 -17.16 -9.70 -3.24
N ALA A 43 -16.20 -9.95 -4.15
CA ALA A 43 -14.79 -9.85 -3.83
C ALA A 43 -14.43 -8.39 -3.49
N SER A 44 -13.81 -8.17 -2.33
CA SER A 44 -13.18 -6.88 -2.04
C SER A 44 -11.87 -6.77 -2.81
N GLU A 45 -11.60 -5.59 -3.38
CA GLU A 45 -10.29 -5.25 -3.95
C GLU A 45 -9.21 -5.04 -2.86
N ASP A 46 -9.58 -5.12 -1.57
CA ASP A 46 -8.66 -4.97 -0.45
C ASP A 46 -7.71 -6.17 -0.34
N ASN A 47 -6.55 -6.05 -0.97
CA ASN A 47 -5.44 -6.98 -0.79
C ASN A 47 -4.79 -6.76 0.59
N ILE A 48 -5.43 -7.24 1.66
CA ILE A 48 -4.90 -7.24 3.03
C ILE A 48 -3.48 -7.82 3.07
N CYS A 49 -3.22 -8.86 2.26
CA CYS A 49 -1.91 -9.48 2.11
C CYS A 49 -0.84 -8.50 1.61
N ASP A 50 -1.15 -7.75 0.53
CA ASP A 50 -0.22 -6.78 -0.06
C ASP A 50 0.07 -5.64 0.91
N ASN A 51 -0.94 -5.16 1.62
CA ASN A 51 -0.80 -4.13 2.64
C ASN A 51 0.09 -4.59 3.81
N LEU A 52 -0.07 -5.85 4.23
CA LEU A 52 0.78 -6.45 5.26
C LEU A 52 2.22 -6.60 4.77
N GLU A 53 2.42 -7.08 3.54
CA GLU A 53 3.75 -7.23 2.95
C GLU A 53 4.48 -5.88 2.82
N ALA A 54 3.76 -4.83 2.40
CA ALA A 54 4.30 -3.48 2.32
C ALA A 54 4.77 -2.96 3.69
N LYS A 55 4.00 -3.20 4.76
CA LYS A 55 4.39 -2.84 6.13
C LYS A 55 5.66 -3.57 6.57
N ILE A 56 5.72 -4.89 6.36
CA ILE A 56 6.89 -5.70 6.71
C ILE A 56 8.14 -5.20 5.95
N ARG A 57 8.02 -4.96 4.64
CA ARG A 57 9.13 -4.42 3.83
C ARG A 57 9.60 -3.05 4.32
N ALA A 58 8.68 -2.18 4.75
CA ALA A 58 9.02 -0.87 5.32
C ALA A 58 9.79 -1.01 6.64
N GLU A 59 9.38 -1.92 7.53
CA GLU A 59 10.11 -2.19 8.77
C GLU A 59 11.53 -2.71 8.51
N HIS A 60 11.70 -3.64 7.56
CA HIS A 60 13.02 -4.10 7.14
C HIS A 60 13.87 -2.96 6.59
N LEU A 61 13.31 -2.10 5.74
CA LEU A 61 14.01 -0.93 5.21
C LEU A 61 14.52 -0.05 6.35
N HIS A 62 13.67 0.31 7.32
CA HIS A 62 14.07 1.12 8.47
C HIS A 62 15.18 0.47 9.29
N ARG A 63 15.11 -0.84 9.51
CA ARG A 63 16.16 -1.61 10.21
C ARG A 63 17.48 -1.59 9.45
N PHE A 64 17.45 -1.76 8.13
CA PHE A 64 18.65 -1.78 7.29
C PHE A 64 19.27 -0.39 7.15
N LEU A 65 18.45 0.66 7.06
CA LEU A 65 18.88 2.04 7.11
C LEU A 65 19.64 2.38 8.39
N ALA A 66 19.16 1.88 9.53
CA ALA A 66 19.79 2.14 10.83
C ALA A 66 21.08 1.32 11.05
N ARG A 67 21.12 0.05 10.62
CA ARG A 67 22.21 -0.87 10.96
C ARG A 67 23.35 -0.91 9.94
N SER A 68 23.04 -0.77 8.64
CA SER A 68 23.98 -1.11 7.56
C SER A 68 24.57 0.10 6.84
N LEU A 69 23.96 1.28 7.01
CA LEU A 69 24.40 2.52 6.37
C LEU A 69 25.07 3.44 7.38
N THR A 70 26.14 4.10 6.94
CA THR A 70 26.74 5.19 7.72
C THR A 70 25.78 6.36 7.83
N PRO A 71 25.94 7.26 8.84
CA PRO A 71 25.08 8.44 8.97
C PRO A 71 25.00 9.29 7.69
N ARG A 72 26.11 9.40 6.95
CA ARG A 72 26.17 10.16 5.70
C ARG A 72 25.41 9.47 4.56
N GLU A 73 25.57 8.16 4.41
CA GLU A 73 24.85 7.39 3.39
C GLU A 73 23.34 7.38 3.67
N ARG A 74 22.96 7.17 4.93
CA ARG A 74 21.56 7.23 5.38
C ARG A 74 20.94 8.60 5.07
N GLN A 75 21.64 9.69 5.41
CA GLN A 75 21.15 11.05 5.13
C GLN A 75 20.91 11.29 3.63
N VAL A 76 21.80 10.78 2.75
CA VAL A 76 21.61 10.89 1.30
C VAL A 76 20.38 10.09 0.85
N VAL A 77 20.20 8.85 1.32
CA VAL A 77 19.05 8.01 0.96
C VAL A 77 17.74 8.60 1.47
N GLU A 78 17.69 9.06 2.72
CA GLU A 78 16.49 9.69 3.29
C GLU A 78 16.04 10.91 2.49
N LEU A 79 16.97 11.77 2.08
CA LEU A 79 16.66 12.95 1.27
C LEU A 79 16.28 12.58 -0.17
N ARG A 80 16.95 11.60 -0.78
CA ARG A 80 16.69 11.19 -2.18
C ARG A 80 15.31 10.58 -2.38
N TYR A 81 14.86 9.78 -1.41
CA TYR A 81 13.63 8.99 -1.52
C TYR A 81 12.49 9.50 -0.65
N GLY A 82 12.68 10.62 0.05
CA GLY A 82 11.61 11.24 0.84
C GLY A 82 11.21 10.42 2.06
N LEU A 83 12.20 9.79 2.70
CA LEU A 83 11.95 9.03 3.92
C LEU A 83 11.73 9.97 5.11
N CYS A 84 11.08 9.46 6.16
CA CYS A 84 10.78 10.21 7.38
C CYS A 84 9.90 11.45 7.16
N ASN A 85 8.82 11.31 6.37
CA ASN A 85 7.84 12.37 6.07
C ASN A 85 8.47 13.60 5.41
N ARG A 86 9.39 13.39 4.47
CA ARG A 86 10.00 14.47 3.69
C ARG A 86 9.70 14.27 2.21
N PRO A 87 9.61 15.34 1.41
CA PRO A 87 9.55 15.17 -0.04
C PRO A 87 10.87 14.60 -0.58
N PRO A 88 10.83 13.74 -1.61
CA PRO A 88 12.04 13.28 -2.28
C PRO A 88 12.74 14.44 -3.01
N LEU A 89 14.06 14.46 -2.96
CA LEU A 89 14.90 15.46 -3.62
C LEU A 89 15.75 14.82 -4.71
N THR A 90 15.99 15.55 -5.79
CA THR A 90 16.94 15.17 -6.85
C THR A 90 18.38 15.11 -6.33
N GLN A 91 19.27 14.41 -7.04
CA GLN A 91 20.70 14.39 -6.69
C GLN A 91 21.33 15.79 -6.61
N ARG A 92 20.85 16.73 -7.42
CA ARG A 92 21.34 18.11 -7.45
C ARG A 92 20.89 18.87 -6.20
N GLU A 93 19.61 18.78 -5.85
CA GLU A 93 19.08 19.41 -4.62
C GLU A 93 19.72 18.82 -3.36
N VAL A 94 19.98 17.51 -3.33
CA VAL A 94 20.72 16.88 -2.22
C VAL A 94 22.17 17.36 -2.17
N ALA A 95 22.82 17.51 -3.33
CA ALA A 95 24.19 18.03 -3.43
C ALA A 95 24.29 19.46 -2.88
N ASP A 96 23.35 20.32 -3.29
CA ASP A 96 23.25 21.70 -2.84
C ASP A 96 23.01 21.77 -1.33
N ARG A 97 22.10 20.94 -0.80
CA ARG A 97 21.79 20.88 0.65
C ARG A 97 22.94 20.35 1.51
N LEU A 98 23.74 19.43 0.96
CA LEU A 98 24.84 18.78 1.68
C LEU A 98 26.21 19.39 1.39
N ALA A 99 26.27 20.49 0.62
CA ALA A 99 27.46 21.20 0.19
C ALA A 99 28.54 20.29 -0.41
N ILE A 100 28.13 19.38 -1.29
CA ILE A 100 29.02 18.44 -2.00
C ILE A 100 28.67 18.38 -3.48
N SER A 101 29.54 17.80 -4.31
CA SER A 101 29.23 17.65 -5.74
C SER A 101 28.11 16.63 -5.99
N ARG A 102 27.29 16.88 -7.01
CA ARG A 102 26.29 15.92 -7.53
C ARG A 102 26.91 14.54 -7.79
N SER A 103 28.10 14.51 -8.40
CA SER A 103 28.82 13.27 -8.68
C SER A 103 29.23 12.52 -7.40
N TYR A 104 29.45 13.22 -6.29
CA TYR A 104 29.70 12.58 -5.01
C TYR A 104 28.41 12.00 -4.40
N VAL A 105 27.29 12.73 -4.46
CA VAL A 105 25.97 12.21 -4.09
C VAL A 105 25.64 10.93 -4.85
N SER A 106 25.84 10.92 -6.17
CA SER A 106 25.62 9.74 -7.03
C SER A 106 26.44 8.52 -6.58
N ARG A 107 27.72 8.72 -6.23
CA ARG A 107 28.58 7.65 -5.72
C ARG A 107 28.09 7.11 -4.38
N ILE A 108 27.68 7.99 -3.46
CA ILE A 108 27.12 7.62 -2.16
C ILE A 108 25.82 6.83 -2.35
N GLU A 109 24.90 7.33 -3.17
CA GLU A 109 23.62 6.69 -3.48
C GLU A 109 23.83 5.29 -4.06
N LYS A 110 24.70 5.15 -5.08
CA LYS A 110 25.00 3.84 -5.68
C LYS A 110 25.55 2.84 -4.65
N LYS A 111 26.46 3.29 -3.79
CA LYS A 111 27.04 2.46 -2.73
C LYS A 111 25.97 2.05 -1.70
N ALA A 112 25.16 3.00 -1.25
CA ALA A 112 24.11 2.80 -0.27
C ALA A 112 23.05 1.80 -0.76
N LEU A 113 22.56 1.97 -1.99
CA LEU A 113 21.62 1.04 -2.61
C LEU A 113 22.21 -0.37 -2.77
N GLY A 114 23.50 -0.48 -3.10
CA GLY A 114 24.19 -1.77 -3.15
C GLY A 114 24.32 -2.46 -1.79
N ILE A 115 24.43 -1.70 -0.70
CA ILE A 115 24.38 -2.25 0.67
C ILE A 115 22.97 -2.74 0.97
N LEU A 116 21.96 -1.88 0.82
CA LEU A 116 20.56 -2.22 1.10
C LEU A 116 20.11 -3.45 0.31
N ARG A 117 20.45 -3.52 -0.99
CA ARG A 117 20.13 -4.69 -1.83
C ARG A 117 20.68 -5.99 -1.25
N ARG A 118 21.93 -6.01 -0.78
CA ARG A 118 22.55 -7.20 -0.18
C ARG A 118 21.88 -7.60 1.13
N GLU A 119 21.40 -6.64 1.92
CA GLU A 119 20.65 -6.90 3.14
C GLU A 119 19.28 -7.53 2.83
N PHE A 120 18.56 -7.00 1.85
CA PHE A 120 17.29 -7.58 1.39
C PHE A 120 17.47 -8.99 0.80
N GLU A 121 18.53 -9.22 0.01
CA GLU A 121 18.86 -10.56 -0.51
C GLU A 121 19.22 -11.55 0.61
N ARG A 122 19.85 -11.07 1.69
CA ARG A 122 20.15 -11.90 2.87
C ARG A 122 18.89 -12.25 3.65
N GLU A 123 17.99 -11.30 3.84
CA GLU A 123 16.71 -11.53 4.51
C GLU A 123 15.85 -12.55 3.75
N ALA A 124 15.76 -12.40 2.42
CA ALA A 124 15.03 -13.33 1.56
C ALA A 124 15.58 -14.76 1.62
N LYS A 125 16.90 -14.92 1.73
CA LYS A 125 17.55 -16.23 1.91
C LYS A 125 17.33 -16.79 3.32
N GLY A 126 17.22 -15.94 4.33
CA GLY A 126 16.88 -16.34 5.71
C GLY A 126 15.49 -16.95 5.81
N CYS A 127 14.50 -16.40 5.10
CA CYS A 127 13.15 -16.96 5.04
C CYS A 127 13.10 -18.33 4.31
N ALA A 128 13.92 -18.53 3.29
CA ALA A 128 13.98 -19.80 2.54
C ALA A 128 14.63 -20.97 3.32
N GLY A 129 15.37 -20.69 4.40
CA GLY A 129 15.99 -21.71 5.25
C GLY A 129 15.11 -22.19 6.42
N GLY A 130 13.90 -21.65 6.57
CA GLY A 130 13.03 -21.84 7.74
C GLY A 130 11.95 -22.92 7.60
N THR A 131 11.88 -23.68 6.51
CA THR A 131 10.85 -24.73 6.34
C THR A 131 11.32 -26.08 6.91
N LYS A 132 11.52 -26.12 8.23
CA LYS A 132 11.45 -27.34 9.05
C LYS A 132 10.78 -27.00 10.37
N LEU A 133 9.45 -26.84 10.31
CA LEU A 133 8.51 -26.90 11.43
C LEU A 133 7.12 -26.77 10.80
N PHE A 134 6.63 -27.84 10.19
CA PHE A 134 5.69 -28.83 10.73
C PHE A 134 5.73 -30.06 9.81
#